data_AF-A0A348WCD8-F1
#
_entry.id   AF-A0A348WCD8-F1
#
_cell.length_a   1.000
_cell.length_b   1.000
_cell.length_c   1.000
_cell.angle_alpha   90.00
_cell.angle_beta   90.00
_cell.angle_gamma   90.00
#
_symmetry.space_group_name_H-M   'P 1'
#
loop_
_entity.id
_entity.type
_entity.pdbx_description
1 polymer ?
#
loop_
_entity_poly.entity_id
_entity_poly.type
_entity_poly.pdbx_seq_one_letter_code
_entity_poly.pdbx_strand_id
1 'polypeptide(L)' 'MSTAIIDYESGNLHSAEKAFQRVAAETGSGEVFVTTDPDAVRRADRIVLPGDGAFPACRAAL' A
#
# COMPACT_ATOMS: atom_id res chain seq x y z
N MET A 1 -14.03 -4.73 2.65
CA MET A 1 -12.95 -5.10 1.73
C MET A 1 -11.75 -4.23 2.06
N SER A 2 -10.58 -4.82 2.23
CA SER A 2 -9.37 -4.21 2.76
C SER A 2 -8.33 -4.05 1.67
N THR A 3 -7.62 -2.91 1.65
CA THR A 3 -6.55 -2.63 0.71
C THR A 3 -5.28 -2.29 1.47
N ALA A 4 -4.25 -3.12 1.32
CA ALA A 4 -2.94 -2.88 1.89
C ALA A 4 -2.06 -2.11 0.91
N ILE A 5 -1.50 -0.99 1.34
CA ILE A 5 -0.40 -0.29 0.66
C ILE A 5 0.90 -0.76 1.30
N ILE A 6 1.77 -1.37 0.50
CA ILE A 6 3.04 -1.91 0.99
C ILE A 6 4.00 -0.75 1.24
N ASP A 7 4.43 -0.61 2.49
CA ASP A 7 5.58 0.20 2.85
C ASP A 7 6.84 -0.67 2.83
N TYR A 8 7.77 -0.30 1.96
CA TYR A 8 9.10 -0.90 1.85
C TYR A 8 10.18 0.11 2.26
N GLU A 9 9.83 1.03 3.17
CA GLU A 9 10.69 2.09 3.69
C GLU A 9 11.05 3.15 2.63
N SER A 10 10.16 3.40 1.68
CA SER A 10 10.37 4.38 0.59
C SER A 10 10.32 5.84 1.06
N GLY A 11 9.74 6.11 2.22
CA GLY A 11 9.63 7.44 2.82
C GLY A 11 8.67 8.42 2.11
N ASN A 12 7.92 7.97 1.10
CA ASN A 12 7.11 8.83 0.23
C ASN A 12 5.62 8.44 0.13
N LEU A 13 5.09 7.63 1.05
CA LEU A 13 3.75 7.03 0.93
C LEU A 13 2.59 7.87 1.47
N HIS A 14 2.86 8.92 2.25
CA HIS A 14 1.81 9.70 2.92
C HIS A 14 0.78 10.30 1.96
N SER A 15 1.24 10.79 0.81
CA SER A 15 0.36 11.35 -0.22
C SER A 15 -0.49 10.27 -0.90
N ALA A 16 0.11 9.11 -1.16
CA ALA A 16 -0.59 7.97 -1.75
C ALA A 16 -1.66 7.44 -0.78
N GLU A 17 -1.30 7.21 0.48
CA GLU A 17 -2.22 6.77 1.54
C GLU A 17 -3.46 7.66 1.61
N LYS A 18 -3.27 8.98 1.73
CA LYS A 18 -4.40 9.92 1.81
C LYS A 18 -5.28 9.89 0.57
N ALA A 19 -4.68 9.77 -0.63
CA ALA A 19 -5.44 9.69 -1.87
C ALA A 19 -6.31 8.42 -1.90
N PHE A 20 -5.75 7.27 -1.54
CA PHE A 20 -6.50 6.01 -1.47
C PHE A 20 -7.58 6.04 -0.39
N GLN A 21 -7.29 6.56 0.81
CA GLN A 21 -8.28 6.73 1.88
C GLN A 21 -9.45 7.61 1.41
N ARG A 22 -9.16 8.72 0.72
CA ARG A 22 -10.18 9.62 0.18
C ARG A 22 -11.08 8.91 -0.84
N VAL A 23 -10.48 8.23 -1.82
CA VAL A 23 -11.24 7.48 -2.83
C VAL A 23 -12.07 6.38 -2.19
N ALA A 24 -11.49 5.64 -1.23
CA ALA A 24 -12.20 4.56 -0.55
C ALA A 24 -13.42 5.05 0.24
N ALA A 25 -13.31 6.23 0.87
CA ALA A 25 -14.44 6.89 1.52
C ALA A 25 -15.51 7.37 0.54
N GLU A 26 -15.12 7.94 -0.61
CA GLU A 26 -16.05 8.43 -1.64
C GLU A 26 -16.81 7.32 -2.36
N THR A 27 -16.15 6.19 -2.61
CA THR A 27 -16.74 5.08 -3.39
C THR A 27 -17.24 3.93 -2.52
N GLY A 28 -17.07 3.99 -1.20
CA GLY A 28 -17.40 2.89 -0.29
C GLY A 28 -16.57 1.63 -0.52
N SER A 29 -15.30 1.77 -0.96
CA SER A 29 -14.44 0.62 -1.32
C SER A 29 -13.87 -0.14 -0.12
N GLY A 30 -14.09 0.36 1.09
CA GLY A 30 -13.68 -0.24 2.36
C GLY A 30 -12.42 0.39 2.96
N GLU A 31 -11.67 -0.38 3.72
CA GLU A 31 -10.53 0.11 4.50
C GLU A 31 -9.25 0.14 3.64
N VAL A 32 -8.44 1.18 3.86
CA VAL A 32 -7.10 1.33 3.27
C VAL A 32 -6.12 1.56 4.40
N PHE A 33 -5.04 0.79 4.44
CA PHE A 33 -3.98 0.94 5.42
C PHE A 33 -2.60 0.73 4.79
N VAL A 34 -1.60 1.39 5.38
CA VAL A 34 -0.18 1.21 5.03
C VAL A 34 0.43 0.19 5.97
N THR A 35 1.25 -0.73 5.46
CA THR A 35 1.89 -1.74 6.31
C THR A 35 3.24 -2.20 5.77
N THR A 36 4.15 -2.50 6.70
CA THR A 36 5.40 -3.24 6.46
C THR A 36 5.26 -4.72 6.83
N ASP A 37 4.13 -5.15 7.42
CA ASP A 37 3.90 -6.52 7.89
C ASP A 37 3.44 -7.43 6.74
N PRO A 38 4.24 -8.46 6.35
CA PRO A 38 3.86 -9.40 5.30
C PRO A 38 2.57 -10.17 5.61
N ASP A 39 2.26 -10.41 6.89
CA ASP A 39 1.04 -11.13 7.28
C ASP A 39 -0.20 -10.26 7.11
N ALA A 40 -0.10 -8.95 7.37
CA ALA A 40 -1.17 -8.00 7.05
C ALA A 40 -1.42 -7.91 5.54
N VAL A 41 -0.36 -7.92 4.73
CA VAL A 41 -0.46 -7.95 3.25
C VAL A 41 -1.15 -9.24 2.77
N ARG A 42 -0.77 -10.40 3.30
CA ARG A 42 -1.39 -11.70 2.94
C ARG A 42 -2.88 -11.77 3.24
N ARG A 43 -3.34 -11.05 4.27
CA ARG A 43 -4.76 -11.03 4.68
C ARG A 43 -5.59 -9.99 3.92
N ALA A 44 -4.96 -9.06 3.22
CA ALA A 44 -5.67 -7.99 2.53
C ALA A 44 -6.39 -8.51 1.27
N ASP A 45 -7.58 -7.97 0.98
CA ASP A 45 -8.33 -8.31 -0.22
C ASP A 45 -7.68 -7.75 -1.49
N ARG A 46 -6.96 -6.63 -1.35
CA ARG A 46 -6.25 -5.93 -2.42
C ARG A 46 -4.90 -5.45 -1.92
N ILE A 47 -3.92 -5.43 -2.82
CA ILE A 47 -2.56 -5.01 -2.52
C ILE A 47 -2.14 -3.93 -3.51
N VAL A 48 -1.54 -2.86 -2.99
CA VAL A 48 -0.89 -1.80 -3.75
C VAL A 48 0.59 -1.85 -3.43
N LEU A 49 1.42 -2.10 -4.43
CA LEU A 49 2.87 -1.97 -4.35
C LEU A 49 3.27 -0.63 -5.00
N PRO A 50 3.56 0.42 -4.21
CA PRO A 50 3.92 1.72 -4.76
C PRO A 50 5.30 1.69 -5.43
N GLY A 51 5.53 2.53 -6.42
CA GLY A 51 6.81 2.61 -7.10
C GLY A 51 7.06 3.98 -7.71
N ASP A 52 8.25 4.52 -7.49
CA ASP A 52 8.80 5.72 -8.12
C ASP A 52 9.92 5.41 -9.13
N GLY A 53 10.19 4.11 -9.37
CA GLY A 53 11.29 3.61 -10.19
C GLY A 53 12.24 2.67 -9.45
N ALA A 54 12.13 2.54 -8.12
CA ALA A 54 12.97 1.67 -7.30
C ALA A 54 12.60 0.17 -7.30
N PHE A 55 11.70 -0.29 -8.17
CA PHE A 55 11.28 -1.71 -8.20
C PHE A 55 12.45 -2.71 -8.35
N PRO A 56 13.51 -2.45 -9.12
CA PRO A 56 14.69 -3.32 -9.15
C PRO A 56 15.40 -3.43 -7.79
N ALA A 57 15.44 -2.34 -7.01
CA ALA A 57 15.98 -2.36 -5.64
C ALA A 57 15.09 -3.18 -4.71
N CYS A 58 13.76 -3.08 -4.85
CA CYS A 58 12.80 -3.88 -4.10
C CYS A 58 12.99 -5.38 -4.35
N ARG A 59 13.17 -5.80 -5.61
CA ARG A 59 13.42 -7.21 -5.96
C ARG A 59 14.73 -7.74 -5.38
N ALA A 60 15.76 -6.90 -5.25
CA ALA A 60 17.06 -7.31 -4.74
C ALA A 60 17.11 -7.47 -3.21
N ALA A 61 16.15 -6.89 -2.49
CA ALA A 61 16.08 -6.91 -1.02
C ALA A 61 15.20 -8.05 -0.45
N LEU A 62 14.58 -8.86 -1.31
CA LEU A 62 13.78 -10.05 -0.97
C LEU A 62 14.62 -11.32 -1.11
#